data_AF-A0A8H3IMW5-F1
#
_entry.id   AF-A0A8H3IMW5-F1
#
_cell.length_a   1.000
_cell.length_b   1.000
_cell.length_c   1.000
_cell.angle_alpha   90.00
_cell.angle_beta   90.00
_cell.angle_gamma   90.00
#
_symmetry.space_group_name_H-M   'P 1'
#
loop_
_entity.id
_entity.type
_entity.pdbx_description
1 polymer ?
#
loop_
_entity_poly.entity_id
_entity_poly.type
_entity_poly.pdbx_seq_one_letter_code
_entity_poly.pdbx_strand_id
1 'polypeptide(L)'
;MSEESEPFLAPTEKVQSRRTLKALIVNIAGHVLLISLYTVVSLVFVDYRTRSCWPQVNAIDHLKVEISRGSSNFYESTDFVGSPGPETDALWNRLLSDRNIRVSKEELSRNERTSIELPDGGYLAWIGIFHELHCINLLRQWKHKDYYFGNATQEELEKIEKHTGMHFTPSNMEK
;
A
#
# COMPACT_ATOMS: atom_id res chain seq x y z
N MET A 1 -14.42 -34.97 88.47
CA MET A 1 -13.47 -33.84 88.50
C MET A 1 -12.45 -34.12 87.41
N SER A 2 -12.26 -33.16 86.50
CA SER A 2 -11.31 -33.05 85.37
C SER A 2 -11.37 -34.15 84.29
N GLU A 3 -11.96 -33.97 83.10
CA GLU A 3 -11.58 -33.11 81.94
C GLU A 3 -10.23 -33.45 81.26
N GLU A 4 -10.36 -33.71 79.95
CA GLU A 4 -9.43 -33.45 78.82
C GLU A 4 -8.05 -34.14 78.79
N SER A 5 -7.50 -34.57 77.64
CA SER A 5 -7.68 -34.09 76.26
C SER A 5 -7.20 -35.17 75.27
N GLU A 6 -8.00 -35.45 74.24
CA GLU A 6 -7.51 -36.04 73.00
C GLU A 6 -6.94 -34.89 72.12
N PRO A 7 -5.74 -35.00 71.53
CA PRO A 7 -5.18 -33.91 70.75
C PRO A 7 -5.95 -33.73 69.43
N PHE A 8 -6.48 -32.52 69.29
CA PHE A 8 -7.21 -32.01 68.14
C PHE A 8 -6.30 -31.84 66.90
N LEU A 9 -6.54 -32.69 65.89
CA LEU A 9 -6.41 -32.50 64.43
C LEU A 9 -5.18 -31.78 63.83
N ALA A 10 -4.47 -32.50 62.94
CA ALA A 10 -3.82 -31.89 61.78
C ALA A 10 -3.97 -32.75 60.50
N PRO A 11 -4.98 -32.47 59.66
CA PRO A 11 -4.81 -32.65 58.22
C PRO A 11 -5.48 -31.51 57.41
N THR A 12 -5.18 -30.24 57.70
CA THR A 12 -5.77 -29.11 56.95
C THR A 12 -4.84 -28.55 55.88
N GLU A 13 -3.52 -28.57 56.10
CA GLU A 13 -2.55 -27.90 55.24
C GLU A 13 -2.39 -28.55 53.84
N LYS A 14 -2.23 -29.88 53.77
CA LYS A 14 -2.06 -30.61 52.49
C LYS A 14 -3.32 -30.59 51.62
N VAL A 15 -4.50 -30.63 52.22
CA VAL A 15 -5.78 -30.60 51.50
C VAL A 15 -6.04 -29.19 50.94
N GLN A 16 -5.70 -28.16 51.71
CA GLN A 16 -5.87 -26.76 51.31
C GLN A 16 -4.87 -26.37 50.20
N SER A 17 -3.61 -26.77 50.30
CA SER A 17 -2.57 -26.60 49.27
C SER A 17 -2.94 -27.27 47.93
N ARG A 18 -3.51 -28.47 47.96
CA ARG A 18 -4.00 -29.15 46.74
C ARG A 18 -5.21 -28.46 46.11
N ARG A 19 -6.07 -27.81 46.91
CA ARG A 19 -7.23 -27.06 46.40
C ARG A 19 -6.81 -25.74 45.76
N THR A 20 -5.84 -25.02 46.32
CA THR A 20 -5.32 -23.78 45.75
C THR A 20 -4.50 -24.01 44.47
N LEU A 21 -3.72 -25.09 44.40
CA LEU A 21 -3.00 -25.48 43.18
C LEU A 21 -3.94 -25.87 42.04
N LYS A 22 -5.01 -26.62 42.32
CA LYS A 22 -6.04 -26.95 41.32
C LYS A 22 -6.75 -25.69 40.80
N ALA A 23 -7.09 -24.76 41.68
CA ALA A 23 -7.69 -23.49 41.29
C ALA A 23 -6.75 -22.66 40.40
N LEU A 24 -5.45 -22.62 40.71
CA LEU A 24 -4.43 -21.96 39.89
C LEU A 24 -4.32 -22.60 38.51
N ILE A 25 -4.26 -23.93 38.42
CA ILE A 25 -4.18 -24.66 37.14
C ILE A 25 -5.44 -24.40 36.29
N VAL A 26 -6.63 -24.40 36.90
CA VAL A 26 -7.88 -24.10 36.19
C VAL A 26 -7.88 -22.65 35.67
N ASN A 27 -7.43 -21.69 36.47
CA ASN A 27 -7.31 -20.30 36.03
C ASN A 27 -6.31 -20.15 34.89
N ILE A 28 -5.14 -20.78 34.99
CA ILE A 28 -4.13 -20.77 33.91
C ILE A 28 -4.71 -21.39 32.64
N ALA A 29 -5.35 -22.57 32.75
CA ALA A 29 -5.99 -23.24 31.62
C ALA A 29 -7.07 -22.36 30.98
N GLY A 30 -7.86 -21.64 31.79
CA GLY A 30 -8.85 -20.68 31.30
C GLY A 30 -8.24 -19.53 30.51
N HIS A 31 -7.15 -18.93 31.01
CA HIS A 31 -6.45 -17.86 30.29
C HIS A 31 -5.78 -18.36 29.01
N VAL A 32 -5.17 -19.55 29.04
CA VAL A 32 -4.58 -20.19 27.85
C VAL A 32 -5.66 -20.45 26.79
N LEU A 33 -6.84 -20.93 27.20
CA LEU A 33 -7.96 -21.16 26.29
C LEU A 33 -8.45 -19.85 25.66
N LEU A 34 -8.63 -18.79 26.45
CA LEU A 34 -9.04 -17.47 25.95
C LEU A 34 -8.02 -16.88 24.97
N ILE A 35 -6.72 -16.95 25.28
CA ILE A 35 -5.66 -16.49 24.38
C ILE A 35 -5.69 -17.30 23.09
N SER A 36 -5.78 -18.64 23.17
CA SER A 36 -5.83 -19.49 21.97
C SER A 36 -7.03 -19.16 21.08
N LEU A 37 -8.20 -18.95 21.68
CA LEU A 37 -9.42 -18.60 20.96
C LEU A 37 -9.27 -17.23 20.28
N TYR A 38 -8.74 -16.24 21.00
CA TYR A 38 -8.49 -14.92 20.46
C TYR A 38 -7.50 -14.96 19.29
N THR A 39 -6.40 -15.71 19.42
CA THR A 39 -5.41 -15.88 18.35
C THR A 39 -6.03 -16.55 17.13
N VAL A 40 -6.81 -17.62 17.29
CA VAL A 40 -7.48 -18.29 16.17
C VAL A 40 -8.46 -17.35 15.47
N VAL A 41 -9.30 -16.64 16.22
CA VAL A 41 -10.26 -15.68 15.66
C VAL A 41 -9.54 -14.55 14.94
N SER A 42 -8.46 -14.02 15.51
CA SER A 42 -7.65 -12.98 14.89
C SER A 42 -6.99 -13.46 13.60
N LEU A 43 -6.42 -14.66 13.58
CA LEU A 43 -5.83 -15.26 12.37
C LEU A 43 -6.88 -15.48 11.29
N VAL A 44 -8.06 -15.99 11.63
CA VAL A 44 -9.18 -16.16 10.69
C VAL A 44 -9.66 -14.81 10.17
N PHE A 45 -9.79 -13.80 11.03
CA PHE A 45 -10.19 -12.46 10.62
C PHE A 45 -9.14 -11.83 9.69
N VAL A 46 -7.85 -11.98 9.99
CA VAL A 46 -6.75 -11.49 9.15
C VAL A 46 -6.72 -12.25 7.81
N ASP A 47 -6.86 -13.57 7.78
CA ASP A 47 -6.92 -14.35 6.53
C ASP A 47 -8.14 -13.97 5.69
N TYR A 48 -9.32 -13.84 6.31
CA TYR A 48 -10.53 -13.40 5.63
C TYR A 48 -10.36 -11.99 5.03
N ARG A 49 -9.81 -11.06 5.81
CA ARG A 49 -9.55 -9.68 5.35
C ARG A 49 -8.48 -9.63 4.26
N THR A 50 -7.37 -10.34 4.42
CA THR A 50 -6.29 -10.33 3.43
C THR A 50 -6.74 -10.97 2.12
N ARG A 51 -7.51 -12.07 2.15
CA ARG A 51 -8.14 -12.62 0.93
C ARG A 51 -9.14 -11.66 0.29
N SER A 52 -9.91 -10.93 1.10
CA SER A 52 -10.89 -9.95 0.61
C SER A 52 -10.24 -8.70 0.00
N CYS A 53 -9.01 -8.35 0.38
CA CYS A 53 -8.29 -7.18 -0.15
C CYS A 53 -7.64 -7.40 -1.52
N TRP A 54 -7.62 -8.64 -2.01
CA TRP A 54 -7.09 -8.97 -3.33
C TRP A 54 -8.06 -9.87 -4.10
N PRO A 55 -9.31 -9.44 -4.38
CA PRO A 55 -10.02 -10.07 -5.47
C PRO A 55 -9.10 -9.91 -6.69
N GLN A 56 -8.78 -11.01 -7.38
CA GLN A 56 -8.15 -10.95 -8.68
C GLN A 56 -9.13 -10.21 -9.59
N VAL A 57 -8.99 -8.88 -9.68
CA VAL A 57 -9.72 -8.08 -10.63
C VAL A 57 -9.04 -8.39 -11.96
N ASN A 58 -9.61 -9.33 -12.70
CA ASN A 58 -9.26 -9.50 -14.11
C ASN A 58 -9.84 -8.27 -14.83
N ALA A 59 -9.13 -7.14 -14.74
CA ALA A 59 -9.52 -5.90 -15.40
C ALA A 59 -9.53 -6.07 -16.94
N ILE A 60 -8.83 -7.10 -17.43
CA ILE A 60 -8.75 -7.47 -18.84
C ILE A 60 -8.98 -8.98 -18.94
N ASP A 61 -10.02 -9.38 -19.67
CA ASP A 61 -10.29 -10.78 -19.96
C ASP A 61 -9.08 -11.42 -20.67
N HIS A 62 -8.71 -12.62 -20.24
CA HIS A 62 -7.58 -13.41 -20.77
C HIS A 62 -6.16 -12.85 -20.51
N LEU A 63 -5.99 -11.81 -19.70
CA LEU A 63 -4.65 -11.37 -19.29
C LEU A 63 -3.99 -12.42 -18.37
N LYS A 64 -2.96 -13.11 -18.88
CA LYS A 64 -2.12 -13.99 -18.07
C LYS A 64 -1.06 -13.15 -17.35
N VAL A 65 -1.27 -12.87 -16.06
CA VAL A 65 -0.28 -12.21 -15.22
C VAL A 65 0.65 -13.26 -14.60
N GLU A 66 1.93 -13.21 -14.93
CA GLU A 66 2.96 -14.00 -14.26
C GLU A 66 3.57 -13.19 -13.12
N ILE A 67 3.28 -13.57 -11.86
CA ILE A 67 3.80 -12.88 -10.68
C ILE A 67 5.11 -13.56 -10.26
N SER A 68 6.24 -12.97 -10.63
CA SER A 68 7.55 -13.38 -10.14
C SER A 68 7.86 -12.71 -8.79
N ARG A 69 8.02 -13.49 -7.73
CA ARG A 69 8.49 -12.99 -6.43
C ARG A 69 10.01 -13.05 -6.38
N GLY A 70 10.66 -11.93 -6.65
CA GLY A 70 12.11 -11.75 -6.45
C GLY A 70 12.41 -10.93 -5.20
N SER A 71 13.51 -11.21 -4.52
CA SER A 71 14.10 -10.26 -3.57
C SER A 71 14.66 -9.09 -4.38
N SER A 72 13.89 -8.00 -4.45
CA SER A 72 14.36 -6.79 -5.12
C SER A 72 15.27 -6.03 -4.15
N ASN A 73 16.53 -5.80 -4.54
CA ASN A 73 17.38 -4.87 -3.81
C ASN A 73 16.87 -3.45 -4.10
N PHE A 74 16.16 -2.84 -3.14
CA PHE A 74 15.58 -1.51 -3.31
C PHE A 74 16.61 -0.37 -3.52
N TYR A 75 17.91 -0.67 -3.38
CA TYR A 75 19.02 0.26 -3.62
C TYR A 75 19.77 -0.01 -4.92
N GLU A 76 19.37 -1.03 -5.68
CA GLU A 76 19.97 -1.33 -6.98
C GLU A 76 19.53 -0.26 -7.99
N SER A 77 20.50 0.33 -8.69
CA SER A 77 20.22 1.36 -9.70
C SER A 77 19.49 0.72 -10.87
N THR A 78 18.38 1.31 -11.28
CA THR A 78 17.70 0.97 -12.52
C THR A 78 17.94 2.07 -13.54
N ASP A 79 17.77 1.77 -14.82
CA ASP A 79 17.93 2.76 -15.89
C ASP A 79 16.84 3.88 -15.84
N PHE A 80 15.83 3.73 -14.97
CA PHE A 80 14.79 4.73 -14.74
C PHE A 80 15.14 5.73 -13.62
N VAL A 81 16.26 5.53 -12.91
CA VAL A 81 16.69 6.34 -11.76
C VAL A 81 18.09 6.90 -12.01
N GLY A 82 18.36 8.13 -11.59
CA GLY A 82 19.70 8.70 -11.65
C GLY A 82 19.71 10.18 -12.03
N SER A 83 20.88 10.65 -12.47
CA SER A 83 21.08 12.00 -13.01
C SER A 83 20.21 12.25 -14.24
N PRO A 84 19.78 13.50 -14.48
CA PRO A 84 19.03 13.83 -15.69
C PRO A 84 19.90 13.57 -16.94
N GLY A 85 19.27 13.06 -18.00
CA GLY A 85 20.01 12.73 -19.21
C GLY A 85 19.15 12.04 -20.29
N PRO A 86 19.62 12.07 -21.54
CA PRO A 86 18.84 11.63 -22.70
C PRO A 86 18.48 10.15 -22.68
N GLU A 87 19.33 9.29 -22.08
CA GLU A 87 19.08 7.85 -21.97
C GLU A 87 17.90 7.57 -21.03
N THR A 88 17.95 8.08 -19.79
CA THR A 88 16.86 7.99 -18.82
C THR A 88 15.56 8.57 -19.37
N ASP A 89 15.64 9.72 -20.04
CA ASP A 89 14.45 10.37 -20.62
C ASP A 89 13.86 9.56 -21.77
N ALA A 90 14.67 8.92 -22.61
CA ALA A 90 14.19 8.04 -23.67
C ALA A 90 13.43 6.84 -23.09
N LEU A 91 13.90 6.27 -21.98
CA LEU A 91 13.23 5.16 -21.29
C LEU A 91 11.89 5.59 -20.70
N TRP A 92 11.84 6.73 -20.01
CA TRP A 92 10.59 7.27 -19.48
C TRP A 92 9.61 7.64 -20.60
N ASN A 93 10.08 8.26 -21.68
CA ASN A 93 9.25 8.57 -22.85
C ASN A 93 8.69 7.32 -23.50
N ARG A 94 9.51 6.27 -23.64
CA ARG A 94 9.05 4.97 -24.17
C ARG A 94 7.99 4.35 -23.28
N LEU A 95 8.23 4.30 -21.96
CA LEU A 95 7.27 3.76 -20.98
C LEU A 95 5.92 4.50 -21.02
N LEU A 96 5.95 5.78 -21.34
CA LEU A 96 4.82 6.70 -21.31
C LEU A 96 4.28 7.06 -22.71
N SER A 97 4.72 6.37 -23.76
CA SER A 97 4.33 6.67 -25.14
C SER A 97 2.89 6.23 -25.46
N ASP A 98 2.51 5.04 -25.02
CA ASP A 98 1.22 4.41 -25.34
C ASP A 98 0.14 4.61 -24.26
N ARG A 99 0.19 5.74 -23.53
CA ARG A 99 -0.75 6.05 -22.43
C ARG A 99 -2.16 6.36 -22.91
N ASN A 100 -2.25 6.93 -24.10
CA ASN A 100 -3.51 7.33 -24.71
C ASN A 100 -4.22 6.11 -25.27
N ILE A 101 -5.38 5.78 -24.71
CA ILE A 101 -6.26 4.74 -25.24
C ILE A 101 -7.56 5.36 -25.74
N ARG A 102 -8.21 4.67 -26.67
CA ARG A 102 -9.56 5.00 -27.13
C ARG A 102 -10.55 4.07 -26.43
N VAL A 103 -11.54 4.65 -25.78
CA VAL A 103 -12.62 3.90 -25.09
C VAL A 103 -13.97 4.25 -25.70
N SER A 104 -14.92 3.32 -25.60
CA SER A 104 -16.31 3.52 -25.97
C SER A 104 -17.03 4.48 -25.01
N LYS A 105 -18.18 4.99 -25.42
CA LYS A 105 -19.03 5.84 -24.57
C LYS A 105 -19.51 5.06 -23.34
N GLU A 106 -19.81 3.78 -23.53
CA GLU A 106 -20.31 2.85 -22.53
C GLU A 106 -19.25 2.59 -21.45
N GLU A 107 -17.99 2.35 -21.83
CA GLU A 107 -16.86 2.19 -20.91
C GLU A 107 -16.60 3.47 -20.11
N LEU A 108 -16.63 4.62 -20.77
CA LEU A 108 -16.44 5.92 -20.11
C LEU A 108 -17.56 6.21 -19.10
N SER A 109 -18.81 5.95 -19.48
CA SER A 109 -20.00 6.16 -18.64
C SER A 109 -20.04 5.20 -17.45
N ARG A 110 -19.62 3.94 -17.63
CA ARG A 110 -19.52 2.94 -16.55
C ARG A 110 -18.58 3.39 -15.43
N ASN A 111 -17.57 4.19 -15.76
CA ASN A 111 -16.60 4.74 -14.81
C ASN A 111 -16.96 6.14 -14.31
N GLU A 112 -18.15 6.67 -14.67
CA GLU A 112 -18.62 8.01 -14.28
C GLU A 112 -17.62 9.13 -14.63
N ARG A 113 -16.92 8.98 -15.76
CA ARG A 113 -15.96 9.98 -16.25
C ARG A 113 -16.47 10.69 -17.50
N THR A 114 -15.88 11.85 -17.75
CA THR A 114 -16.04 12.61 -19.00
C THR A 114 -14.69 12.72 -19.68
N SER A 115 -14.67 12.79 -21.01
CA SER A 115 -13.44 12.99 -21.76
C SER A 115 -13.69 13.61 -23.13
N ILE A 116 -12.61 13.89 -23.84
CA ILE A 116 -12.59 14.46 -25.18
C ILE A 116 -12.97 13.37 -26.18
N GLU A 117 -13.96 13.65 -27.03
CA GLU A 117 -14.33 12.80 -28.16
C GLU A 117 -13.25 12.87 -29.24
N LEU A 118 -12.88 11.71 -29.77
CA LEU A 118 -11.84 11.58 -30.78
C LEU A 118 -12.44 11.53 -32.19
N PRO A 119 -11.69 11.93 -33.24
CA PRO A 119 -12.08 11.69 -34.63
C PRO A 119 -12.41 10.21 -34.84
N ASP A 120 -13.42 9.93 -35.65
CA ASP A 120 -13.92 8.57 -35.98
C ASP A 120 -14.59 7.82 -34.81
N GLY A 121 -14.93 8.53 -33.71
CA GLY A 121 -15.81 8.05 -32.64
C GLY A 121 -15.12 7.38 -31.45
N GLY A 122 -15.68 7.53 -30.25
CA GLY A 122 -15.06 7.11 -29.00
C GLY A 122 -14.28 8.25 -28.32
N TYR A 123 -13.68 7.96 -27.17
CA TYR A 123 -13.16 8.98 -26.26
C TYR A 123 -11.72 8.70 -25.85
N LEU A 124 -10.92 9.75 -25.67
CA LEU A 124 -9.56 9.64 -25.15
C LEU A 124 -9.61 9.23 -23.67
N ALA A 125 -8.80 8.27 -23.24
CA ALA A 125 -8.66 7.96 -21.82
C ALA A 125 -7.25 7.49 -21.50
N TRP A 126 -6.88 7.54 -20.22
CA TRP A 126 -5.67 6.92 -19.66
C TRP A 126 -6.09 5.87 -18.64
N ILE A 127 -5.34 4.78 -18.58
CA ILE A 127 -5.38 3.87 -17.42
C ILE A 127 -4.72 4.59 -16.24
N GLY A 128 -5.26 4.46 -15.03
CA GLY A 128 -4.75 5.12 -13.82
C GLY A 128 -3.22 5.00 -13.69
N ILE A 129 -2.68 3.80 -13.89
CA ILE A 129 -1.23 3.49 -13.79
C ILE A 129 -0.39 4.51 -14.57
N PHE A 130 -0.83 4.91 -15.76
CA PHE A 130 -0.10 5.85 -16.59
C PHE A 130 -0.16 7.29 -16.07
N HIS A 131 -1.23 7.68 -15.38
CA HIS A 131 -1.32 8.93 -14.64
C HIS A 131 -0.40 8.92 -13.41
N GLU A 132 -0.35 7.83 -12.66
CA GLU A 132 0.60 7.72 -11.54
C GLU A 132 2.05 7.78 -12.01
N LEU A 133 2.41 7.02 -13.05
CA LEU A 133 3.76 7.06 -13.63
C LEU A 133 4.11 8.43 -14.21
N HIS A 134 3.15 9.13 -14.82
CA HIS A 134 3.33 10.51 -15.29
C HIS A 134 3.73 11.45 -14.14
N CYS A 135 3.02 11.40 -13.01
CA CYS A 135 3.33 12.23 -11.85
C CYS A 135 4.68 11.88 -11.25
N ILE A 136 5.05 10.59 -11.18
CA ILE A 136 6.38 10.17 -10.72
C ILE A 136 7.48 10.70 -11.65
N ASN A 137 7.28 10.62 -12.97
CA ASN A 137 8.19 11.20 -13.95
C ASN A 137 8.38 12.71 -13.76
N LEU A 138 7.28 13.43 -13.51
CA LEU A 138 7.32 14.85 -13.25
C LEU A 138 8.05 15.20 -11.95
N LEU A 139 7.86 14.40 -10.88
CA LEU A 139 8.62 14.56 -9.63
C LEU A 139 10.13 14.32 -9.83
N ARG A 140 10.51 13.31 -10.64
CA ARG A 140 11.91 13.11 -11.03
C ARG A 140 12.47 14.35 -11.72
N GLN A 141 11.73 14.91 -12.68
CA GLN A 141 12.14 16.12 -13.39
C GLN A 141 12.23 17.32 -12.46
N TRP A 142 11.29 17.47 -11.54
CA TRP A 142 11.29 18.54 -10.54
C TRP A 142 12.51 18.51 -9.61
N LYS A 143 12.99 17.31 -9.23
CA LYS A 143 14.25 17.18 -8.48
C LYS A 143 15.44 17.83 -9.23
N HIS A 144 15.39 17.84 -10.56
CA HIS A 144 16.40 18.43 -11.43
C HIS A 144 15.82 19.62 -12.22
N LYS A 145 15.01 20.46 -11.54
CA LYS A 145 14.23 21.53 -12.18
C LYS A 145 15.05 22.50 -13.02
N ASP A 146 16.29 22.81 -12.65
CA ASP A 146 17.15 23.71 -13.46
C ASP A 146 17.53 23.07 -14.81
N TYR A 147 17.68 21.74 -14.85
CA TYR A 147 17.97 21.01 -16.09
C TYR A 147 16.74 20.95 -17.02
N TYR A 148 15.57 20.62 -16.47
CA TYR A 148 14.36 20.42 -17.28
C TYR A 148 13.56 21.70 -17.54
N PHE A 149 13.62 22.67 -16.63
CA PHE A 149 12.78 23.87 -16.64
C PHE A 149 13.59 25.18 -16.54
N GLY A 150 14.93 25.13 -16.59
CA GLY A 150 15.77 26.34 -16.50
C GLY A 150 15.52 27.36 -17.61
N ASN A 151 15.04 26.91 -18.77
CA ASN A 151 14.67 27.75 -19.92
C ASN A 151 13.15 27.78 -20.17
N ALA A 152 12.34 27.30 -19.22
CA ALA A 152 10.89 27.27 -19.38
C ALA A 152 10.33 28.70 -19.37
N THR A 153 9.35 28.95 -20.25
CA THR A 153 8.57 30.18 -20.27
C THR A 153 7.68 30.28 -19.03
N GLN A 154 7.25 31.50 -18.70
CA GLN A 154 6.32 31.73 -17.59
C GLN A 154 5.02 30.91 -17.75
N GLU A 155 4.52 30.78 -18.98
CA GLU A 155 3.32 29.99 -19.27
C GLU A 155 3.53 28.49 -18.99
N GLU A 156 4.69 27.95 -19.35
CA GLU A 156 5.03 26.55 -19.06
C GLU A 156 5.15 26.29 -17.56
N LEU A 157 5.76 27.23 -16.84
CA LEU A 157 5.89 27.16 -15.39
C LEU A 157 4.53 27.22 -14.69
N GLU A 158 3.64 28.11 -15.13
CA GLU A 158 2.27 28.18 -14.61
C GLU A 158 1.49 26.89 -14.86
N LYS A 159 1.70 26.23 -16.01
CA LYS A 159 1.08 24.92 -16.29
C LYS A 159 1.58 23.86 -15.33
N ILE A 160 2.89 23.80 -15.09
CA ILE A 160 3.49 22.87 -14.14
C ILE A 160 2.99 23.14 -12.72
N GLU A 161 2.91 24.40 -12.31
CA GLU A 161 2.40 24.80 -11.00
C GLU A 161 0.93 24.42 -10.83
N LYS A 162 0.06 24.70 -11.81
CA LYS A 162 -1.35 24.28 -11.76
C LYS A 162 -1.50 22.77 -11.67
N HIS A 163 -0.61 22.02 -12.31
CA HIS A 163 -0.65 20.57 -12.32
C HIS A 163 -0.10 19.94 -11.03
N THR A 164 0.92 20.56 -10.42
CA THR A 164 1.64 19.99 -9.26
C THR A 164 1.29 20.63 -7.92
N GLY A 165 0.70 21.82 -7.93
CA GLY A 165 0.60 22.70 -6.76
C GLY A 165 1.95 23.22 -6.25
N MET A 166 3.04 23.05 -7.02
CA MET A 166 4.38 23.48 -6.63
C MET A 166 4.78 24.74 -7.39
N HIS A 167 5.09 25.82 -6.66
CA HIS A 167 5.56 27.07 -7.24
C HIS A 167 7.03 26.95 -7.67
N PHE A 168 7.36 27.33 -8.92
CA PHE A 168 8.73 27.35 -9.42
C PHE A 168 9.35 28.74 -9.24
N THR A 169 10.40 28.83 -8.43
CA THR A 169 11.34 29.96 -8.45
C THR A 169 12.62 29.53 -9.20
N PRO A 170 12.95 30.18 -10.34
CA PRO A 170 14.23 30.00 -11.00
C PRO A 170 15.35 30.52 -10.09
N SER A 171 16.43 29.75 -9.99
CA SER A 171 17.63 30.09 -9.22
C SER A 171 18.29 31.42 -9.65
N ASN A 172 18.05 31.85 -10.90
CA ASN A 172 18.58 33.10 -11.45
C ASN A 172 17.79 34.37 -11.03
N MET A 173 16.71 34.25 -10.26
CA MET A 173 15.97 35.41 -9.71
C MET A 173 16.38 35.79 -8.27
N GLU A 174 17.36 35.09 -7.66
CA GLU A 174 17.91 35.40 -6.33
C GLU A 174 19.21 36.24 -6.37
N LYS A 175 19.51 36.91 -7.50
CA LYS A 175 20.62 37.86 -7.62
C LYS A 175 20.19 39.23 -8.09
#